data_AF-A0A7W1MEI6-F1
#
_entry.id   AF-A0A7W1MEI6-F1
#
_cell.length_a   1.000
_cell.length_b   1.000
_cell.length_c   1.000
_cell.angle_alpha   90.00
_cell.angle_beta   90.00
_cell.angle_gamma   90.00
#
_symmetry.space_group_name_H-M   'P 1'
#
loop_
_entity.id
_entity.type
_entity.pdbx_description
1 polymer ?
#
loop_
_entity_poly.entity_id
_entity_poly.type
_entity_poly.pdbx_seq_one_letter_code
_entity_poly.pdbx_strand_id
1 'polypeptide(L)'
;MHKYYVNLLLAFLCLKTAAIVFVILYAGIGLGPDEAQYWTWSQHLDWGYYSKPPGIAWQNWLGTYLFGSTEIGVRSMALLIGFTVPLLVYTMAKACRLAPSTCFWASIA
;
A
#
# COMPACT_ATOMS: atom_id res chain seq x y z
N MET A 1 22.97 16.80 3.55
CA MET A 1 22.88 15.39 3.09
C MET A 1 21.64 14.65 3.58
N HIS A 2 21.19 14.82 4.84
CA HIS A 2 20.00 14.10 5.34
C HIS A 2 18.69 14.37 4.55
N LYS A 3 18.41 15.64 4.22
CA LYS A 3 17.22 16.03 3.43
C LYS A 3 17.20 15.43 2.02
N TYR A 4 18.36 15.16 1.43
CA TYR A 4 18.48 14.61 0.08
C TYR A 4 17.86 13.20 -0.02
N TYR A 5 18.20 12.31 0.92
CA TYR A 5 17.68 10.94 0.91
C TYR A 5 16.17 10.85 1.15
N VAL A 6 15.63 11.74 1.99
CA VAL A 6 14.18 11.83 2.22
C VAL A 6 13.47 12.29 0.95
N ASN A 7 13.98 13.34 0.28
CA ASN A 7 13.40 13.82 -0.98
C ASN A 7 13.49 12.76 -2.08
N LEU A 8 14.61 12.04 -2.16
CA LEU A 8 14.79 10.94 -3.11
C LEU A 8 13.82 9.80 -2.84
N LEU A 9 13.63 9.42 -1.56
CA LEU A 9 12.66 8.40 -1.17
C LEU A 9 11.24 8.82 -1.54
N LEU A 10 10.84 10.05 -1.24
CA LEU A 10 9.53 10.58 -1.60
C LEU A 10 9.33 10.58 -3.12
N ALA A 11 10.31 11.04 -3.89
CA ALA A 11 10.25 11.03 -5.35
C ALA A 11 10.08 9.60 -5.89
N PHE A 12 10.85 8.65 -5.36
CA PHE A 12 10.76 7.24 -5.74
C PHE A 12 9.39 6.64 -5.42
N LEU A 13 8.87 6.87 -4.20
CA LEU A 13 7.57 6.35 -3.78
C LEU A 13 6.43 6.99 -4.58
N CYS A 14 6.48 8.29 -4.85
CA CYS A 14 5.50 8.97 -5.70
C CYS A 14 5.50 8.40 -7.12
N LEU A 15 6.69 8.18 -7.71
CA LEU A 15 6.81 7.60 -9.04
C LEU A 15 6.27 6.16 -9.08
N LYS A 16 6.64 5.32 -8.09
CA LYS A 16 6.14 3.95 -7.95
C LYS A 16 4.62 3.93 -7.84
N THR A 17 4.05 4.72 -6.93
CA THR A 17 2.59 4.77 -6.74
C THR A 17 1.88 5.27 -7.99
N ALA A 18 2.39 6.31 -8.65
CA ALA A 18 1.82 6.82 -9.90
C ALA A 18 1.86 5.76 -11.02
N ALA A 19 2.97 5.02 -11.15
CA ALA A 19 3.09 3.94 -12.11
C ALA A 19 2.06 2.81 -11.84
N ILE A 20 1.88 2.41 -10.58
CA ILE A 20 0.88 1.38 -10.22
C ILE A 20 -0.54 1.89 -10.49
N VAL A 21 -0.86 3.13 -10.11
CA VAL A 21 -2.18 3.72 -10.38
C VAL A 21 -2.46 3.79 -11.89
N PHE A 22 -1.46 4.16 -12.69
CA PHE A 22 -1.57 4.14 -14.15
C PHE A 22 -1.88 2.73 -14.67
N VAL A 23 -1.18 1.70 -14.19
CA VAL A 23 -1.46 0.31 -14.57
C VAL A 23 -2.87 -0.10 -14.18
N ILE A 24 -3.34 0.22 -12.97
CA ILE A 24 -4.70 -0.11 -12.52
C ILE A 24 -5.75 0.52 -13.43
N LEU A 25 -5.55 1.78 -13.84
CA LEU A 25 -6.50 2.53 -14.66
C LEU A 25 -6.55 2.07 -16.12
N TYR A 26 -5.40 1.70 -16.69
CA TYR A 26 -5.27 1.57 -18.15
C TYR A 26 -4.91 0.18 -18.64
N ALA A 27 -4.42 -0.73 -17.79
CA ALA A 27 -4.04 -2.06 -18.24
C ALA A 27 -5.24 -3.01 -18.48
N GLY A 28 -6.44 -2.66 -18.00
CA GLY A 28 -7.63 -3.51 -18.11
C GLY A 28 -7.50 -4.84 -17.34
N ILE A 29 -6.62 -4.89 -16.34
CA ILE A 29 -6.39 -6.07 -15.51
C ILE A 29 -7.37 -6.03 -14.34
N GLY A 30 -8.37 -6.92 -14.39
CA GLY A 30 -9.33 -7.11 -13.31
C GLY A 30 -8.71 -7.63 -12.02
N LEU A 31 -9.56 -8.00 -11.08
CA LEU A 31 -9.11 -8.53 -9.78
C LEU A 31 -8.53 -9.93 -9.93
N GLY A 32 -7.39 -10.17 -9.27
CA GLY A 32 -6.88 -11.51 -9.06
C GLY A 32 -7.79 -12.32 -8.13
N PRO A 33 -7.64 -13.66 -8.06
CA PRO A 33 -8.50 -14.51 -7.23
C PRO A 33 -8.54 -14.09 -5.75
N ASP A 34 -7.38 -13.79 -5.16
CA ASP A 34 -7.27 -13.34 -3.77
C ASP A 34 -7.94 -11.97 -3.57
N GLU A 35 -7.77 -11.05 -4.51
CA GLU A 35 -8.38 -9.71 -4.45
C GLU A 35 -9.91 -9.79 -4.52
N ALA A 36 -10.44 -10.61 -5.44
CA ALA A 36 -11.87 -10.84 -5.57
C ALA A 36 -12.46 -11.51 -4.32
N GLN A 37 -11.73 -12.45 -3.71
CA GLN A 37 -12.13 -13.09 -2.46
C GLN A 37 -12.20 -12.07 -1.31
N TYR A 38 -11.17 -11.23 -1.15
CA TYR A 38 -11.13 -10.23 -0.08
C TYR A 38 -12.17 -9.13 -0.26
N TRP A 39 -12.46 -8.75 -1.50
CA TRP A 39 -13.56 -7.87 -1.83
C TRP A 39 -14.93 -8.50 -1.52
N THR A 40 -15.11 -9.79 -1.79
CA THR A 40 -16.35 -10.51 -1.43
C THR A 40 -16.55 -10.51 0.09
N TRP A 41 -15.49 -10.79 0.85
CA TRP A 41 -15.50 -10.70 2.31
C TRP A 41 -15.78 -9.30 2.82
N SER A 42 -15.36 -8.26 2.11
CA SER A 42 -15.59 -6.87 2.51
C SER A 42 -17.06 -6.45 2.40
N GLN A 43 -17.88 -7.18 1.63
CA GLN A 43 -19.33 -6.94 1.55
C GLN A 43 -20.06 -7.30 2.86
N HIS A 44 -19.48 -8.22 3.65
CA HIS A 44 -20.00 -8.66 4.93
C HIS A 44 -18.88 -8.64 5.97
N LEU A 45 -18.69 -7.48 6.60
CA LEU A 45 -17.67 -7.28 7.62
C LEU A 45 -17.89 -8.23 8.81
N ASP A 46 -16.87 -9.03 9.10
CA ASP A 46 -16.83 -9.95 10.22
C ASP A 46 -15.49 -9.82 10.95
N TRP A 47 -15.37 -10.43 12.12
CA TRP A 47 -14.16 -10.52 12.93
C TRP A 47 -13.25 -11.67 12.55
N GLY A 48 -13.69 -12.56 11.66
CA GLY A 48 -12.89 -13.66 11.14
C GLY A 48 -13.47 -14.21 9.85
N TYR A 49 -12.58 -14.50 8.90
CA TYR A 49 -12.94 -15.14 7.63
C TYR A 49 -12.30 -16.52 7.55
N TYR A 50 -12.68 -17.29 6.54
CA TYR A 50 -12.26 -18.68 6.36
C TYR A 50 -10.76 -18.93 6.61
N SER A 51 -9.88 -18.03 6.15
CA SER A 51 -8.43 -18.19 6.29
C SER A 51 -7.68 -16.94 6.77
N LYS A 52 -8.36 -15.82 7.05
CA LYS A 52 -7.73 -14.54 7.37
C LYS A 52 -8.42 -13.82 8.52
N PRO A 53 -7.65 -13.08 9.35
CA PRO A 53 -8.18 -12.12 10.30
C PRO A 53 -8.88 -10.95 9.58
N PRO A 54 -9.62 -10.09 10.30
CA PRO A 54 -10.58 -9.19 9.67
C PRO A 54 -9.94 -8.04 8.87
N GLY A 55 -8.69 -7.70 9.18
CA GLY A 55 -8.02 -6.51 8.65
C GLY A 55 -8.05 -6.37 7.13
N ILE A 56 -7.88 -7.46 6.37
CA ILE A 56 -7.83 -7.38 4.90
C ILE A 56 -9.19 -7.04 4.27
N ALA A 57 -10.27 -7.57 4.83
CA ALA A 57 -11.62 -7.29 4.37
C ALA A 57 -12.06 -5.89 4.79
N TRP A 58 -11.71 -5.47 6.00
CA TRP A 58 -12.00 -4.13 6.51
C TRP A 58 -11.28 -3.04 5.69
N GLN A 59 -10.02 -3.29 5.32
CA GLN A 59 -9.26 -2.43 4.41
C GLN A 59 -9.95 -2.34 3.03
N ASN A 60 -10.35 -3.48 2.46
CA ASN A 60 -11.09 -3.50 1.21
C ASN A 60 -12.39 -2.69 1.29
N TRP A 61 -13.16 -2.90 2.36
CA TRP A 61 -14.41 -2.18 2.59
C TRP A 61 -14.19 -0.68 2.64
N LEU A 62 -13.21 -0.22 3.44
CA LEU A 62 -12.87 1.20 3.55
C LEU A 62 -12.46 1.78 2.20
N GLY A 63 -11.65 1.04 1.43
CA GLY A 63 -11.25 1.46 0.09
C GLY A 63 -12.43 1.60 -0.87
N THR A 64 -13.31 0.60 -0.92
CA THR A 64 -14.50 0.63 -1.78
C THR A 64 -15.57 1.62 -1.30
N TYR A 65 -15.62 1.91 0.00
CA TYR A 65 -16.50 2.93 0.57
C TYR A 65 -16.08 4.34 0.12
N LEU A 66 -14.76 4.61 0.07
CA LEU A 66 -14.22 5.92 -0.31
C LEU A 66 -14.14 6.14 -1.82
N PHE A 67 -13.79 5.11 -2.60
CA PHE A 67 -13.50 5.23 -4.03
C PHE A 67 -14.45 4.41 -4.92
N GLY A 68 -15.51 3.85 -4.35
CA GLY A 68 -16.48 3.00 -5.04
C GLY A 68 -15.98 1.56 -5.26
N SER A 69 -16.89 0.69 -5.69
CA SER A 69 -16.60 -0.72 -6.03
C SER A 69 -15.88 -0.83 -7.38
N THR A 70 -14.64 -0.35 -7.42
CA THR A 70 -13.73 -0.35 -8.57
C THR A 70 -12.40 -1.01 -8.18
N GLU A 71 -11.56 -1.33 -9.15
CA GLU A 71 -10.21 -1.85 -8.93
C GLU A 71 -9.36 -0.86 -8.12
N ILE A 72 -9.56 0.44 -8.31
CA ILE A 72 -8.93 1.47 -7.47
C ILE A 72 -9.43 1.37 -6.04
N GLY A 73 -10.74 1.24 -5.83
CA GLY A 73 -11.31 1.10 -4.49
C GLY A 73 -10.72 -0.09 -3.73
N VAL A 74 -10.71 -1.25 -4.37
CA VAL A 74 -10.14 -2.51 -3.83
C VAL A 74 -8.65 -2.37 -3.50
N ARG A 75 -7.87 -1.72 -4.37
CA ARG A 75 -6.41 -1.61 -4.22
C ARG A 75 -5.94 -0.36 -3.46
N SER A 76 -6.84 0.58 -3.12
CA SER A 76 -6.51 1.89 -2.53
C SER A 76 -5.76 1.80 -1.20
N MET A 77 -6.21 0.93 -0.29
CA MET A 77 -5.55 0.74 1.00
C MET A 77 -4.17 0.08 0.84
N ALA A 78 -4.02 -0.84 -0.12
CA ALA A 78 -2.71 -1.43 -0.43
C ALA A 78 -1.73 -0.38 -0.98
N LEU A 79 -2.21 0.55 -1.83
CA LEU A 79 -1.40 1.68 -2.30
C LEU A 79 -0.97 2.60 -1.15
N LEU A 80 -1.88 2.93 -0.23
CA LEU A 80 -1.60 3.77 0.92
C LEU A 80 -0.57 3.12 1.87
N ILE A 81 -0.78 1.85 2.22
CA ILE A 81 0.15 1.08 3.07
C ILE A 81 1.50 0.94 2.38
N GLY A 82 1.52 0.62 1.08
CA GLY A 82 2.74 0.50 0.29
C GLY A 82 3.54 1.79 0.14
N PHE A 83 2.91 2.95 0.32
CA PHE A 83 3.58 4.26 0.37
C PHE A 83 4.08 4.59 1.78
N THR A 84 3.28 4.29 2.80
CA THR A 84 3.55 4.69 4.20
C THR A 84 4.54 3.79 4.92
N VAL A 85 4.50 2.47 4.70
CA VAL A 85 5.41 1.51 5.37
C VAL A 85 6.89 1.82 5.09
N PRO A 86 7.33 2.06 3.84
CA PRO A 86 8.69 2.52 3.55
C PRO A 86 9.12 3.76 4.34
N LEU A 87 8.23 4.74 4.52
CA LEU A 87 8.53 5.94 5.31
C LEU A 87 8.72 5.59 6.79
N LEU A 88 7.89 4.71 7.33
CA LEU A 88 8.04 4.21 8.70
C LEU A 88 9.36 3.46 8.88
N VAL A 89 9.73 2.59 7.93
CA VAL A 89 11.02 1.89 7.92
C VAL A 89 12.18 2.88 7.92
N TYR A 90 12.13 3.93 7.11
CA TYR A 90 13.15 5.00 7.11
C TYR A 90 13.29 5.64 8.49
N THR A 91 12.17 6.00 9.12
CA THR A 91 12.18 6.64 10.44
C THR A 91 12.68 5.70 11.54
N MET A 92 12.33 4.42 11.48
CA MET A 92 12.78 3.40 12.42
C MET A 92 14.29 3.14 12.28
N ALA A 93 14.79 2.97 11.05
CA ALA A 93 16.21 2.83 10.77
C ALA A 93 17.02 4.04 11.27
N LYS A 94 16.47 5.25 11.10
CA LYS A 94 17.07 6.48 11.62
C LYS A 94 17.04 6.53 13.16
N ALA A 95 15.97 6.07 13.80
CA ALA A 95 15.88 5.97 15.26
C ALA A 95 16.95 5.04 15.85
N CYS A 96 17.30 3.98 15.11
CA CYS A 96 18.43 3.10 15.40
C CYS A 96 19.82 3.71 15.10
N ARG A 97 19.90 4.99 14.73
CA ARG A 97 21.13 5.74 14.40
C ARG A 97 21.92 5.16 13.22
N LEU A 98 21.24 4.52 12.27
CA LEU A 98 21.87 4.05 11.03
C LEU A 98 22.24 5.23 10.11
N ALA A 99 23.20 4.98 9.21
CA ALA A 99 23.60 5.98 8.21
C ALA A 99 22.42 6.32 7.28
N PRO A 100 22.30 7.59 6.82
CA PRO A 100 21.18 7.99 5.95
C PRO A 100 21.02 7.18 4.66
N SER A 101 22.13 6.70 4.10
CA SER A 101 22.15 5.80 2.95
C SER A 101 21.55 4.44 3.29
N THR A 102 21.93 3.85 4.42
CA THR A 102 21.36 2.58 4.91
C THR A 102 19.86 2.71 5.18
N CYS A 103 19.41 3.81 5.79
CA CYS A 103 17.99 4.07 5.99
C CYS A 103 17.23 4.11 4.66
N PHE A 104 17.79 4.78 3.65
CA PHE A 104 17.20 4.85 2.31
C PHE A 104 17.08 3.47 1.67
N TRP A 105 18.17 2.72 1.60
CA TRP A 105 18.19 1.38 0.99
C TRP A 105 17.25 0.39 1.70
N ALA A 106 17.19 0.43 3.03
CA ALA A 106 16.27 -0.39 3.81
C ALA A 106 14.79 -0.07 3.54
N SER A 107 14.48 1.17 3.11
CA SER A 107 13.10 1.60 2.87
C SER A 107 12.59 1.24 1.48
N ILE A 108 13.49 1.05 0.51
CA ILE A 108 13.13 0.70 -0.87
C ILE A 108 13.33 -0.78 -1.21
N ALA A 109 14.04 -1.52 -0.37
CA ALA A 109 14.16 -2.98 -0.43
C ALA A 109 12.85 -3.65 -0.01
#